data_AF-A0A1I5NDW4-F1
#
_entry.id   AF-A0A1I5NDW4-F1
#
_cell.length_a   1.000
_cell.length_b   1.000
_cell.length_c   1.000
_cell.angle_alpha   90.00
_cell.angle_beta   90.00
_cell.angle_gamma   90.00
#
_symmetry.space_group_name_H-M   'P 1'
#
loop_
_entity.id
_entity.type
_entity.pdbx_description
1 polymer ?
#
loop_
_entity_poly.entity_id
_entity_poly.type
_entity_poly.pdbx_seq_one_letter_code
_entity_poly.pdbx_strand_id
1 'polypeptide(L)'
;MHPAADDPHTRTALEGYRAGALRWLAGGLIAVVLAVLLGAVAVSIAEDRGRPLPLAGMVVVVLVVGGVVAAVAGLGALLRALRWHRALTAVPWQRGLLRIAGPAIVAFEPEGYDEWDPADEPVRLRLVSTSVWRTRQVQELDGGEVRAAPVGPGQWVLTAEGLPTLYGARTARRPR
;
A
#
# COMPACT_ATOMS: atom_id res chain seq x y z
N MET A 1 21.43 -6.34 16.71
CA MET A 1 20.41 -5.59 15.95
C MET A 1 19.11 -6.36 16.00
N HIS A 2 18.01 -5.77 16.47
CA HIS A 2 16.70 -6.44 16.56
C HIS A 2 15.98 -6.34 15.21
N PRO A 3 15.45 -7.44 14.64
CA PRO A 3 14.70 -7.41 13.39
C PRO A 3 13.52 -6.44 13.45
N ALA A 4 13.26 -5.71 12.35
CA ALA A 4 12.17 -4.75 12.28
C ALA A 4 10.79 -5.40 12.47
N ALA A 5 10.65 -6.68 12.08
CA ALA A 5 9.42 -7.45 12.22
C ALA A 5 9.10 -7.88 13.67
N ASP A 6 10.04 -7.74 14.61
CA ASP A 6 9.81 -8.12 16.02
C ASP A 6 9.15 -7.02 16.85
N ASP A 7 9.09 -5.80 16.31
CA ASP A 7 8.34 -4.70 16.89
C ASP A 7 6.81 -4.98 16.84
N PRO A 8 6.12 -5.03 18.00
CA PRO A 8 4.68 -5.30 18.06
C PRO A 8 3.85 -4.36 17.17
N HIS A 9 4.21 -3.08 17.12
CA HIS A 9 3.53 -2.10 16.28
C HIS A 9 3.67 -2.42 14.79
N THR A 10 4.84 -2.88 14.37
CA THR A 10 5.09 -3.30 12.99
C THR A 10 4.26 -4.53 12.62
N ARG A 11 4.11 -5.49 13.54
CA ARG A 11 3.27 -6.69 13.33
C ARG A 11 1.79 -6.30 13.18
N THR A 12 1.24 -5.51 14.09
CA THR A 12 -0.15 -5.04 14.04
C THR A 12 -0.43 -4.26 12.75
N ALA A 13 0.49 -3.39 12.33
CA ALA A 13 0.33 -2.63 11.09
C ALA A 13 0.36 -3.53 9.84
N LEU A 14 1.23 -4.54 9.80
CA LEU A 14 1.25 -5.53 8.72
C LEU A 14 -0.03 -6.37 8.68
N GLU A 15 -0.53 -6.81 9.84
CA GLU A 15 -1.78 -7.56 9.95
C GLU A 15 -2.98 -6.73 9.47
N GLY A 16 -3.09 -5.47 9.90
CA GLY A 16 -4.13 -4.56 9.44
C GLY A 16 -4.08 -4.35 7.91
N TYR A 17 -2.88 -4.18 7.35
CA TYR A 17 -2.70 -4.08 5.90
C TYR A 17 -3.11 -5.38 5.17
N ARG A 18 -2.77 -6.54 5.74
CA ARG A 18 -3.11 -7.87 5.20
C ARG A 18 -4.61 -8.13 5.24
N ALA A 19 -5.27 -7.80 6.35
CA ALA A 19 -6.72 -7.91 6.51
C ALA A 19 -7.45 -7.03 5.48
N GLY A 20 -6.98 -5.79 5.29
CA GLY A 20 -7.48 -4.90 4.24
C GLY A 20 -7.33 -5.49 2.84
N ALA A 21 -6.16 -6.04 2.52
CA ALA A 21 -5.89 -6.69 1.24
C ALA A 21 -6.80 -7.91 0.99
N LEU A 22 -6.98 -8.76 2.01
CA LEU A 22 -7.87 -9.92 1.94
C LEU A 22 -9.32 -9.52 1.75
N ARG A 23 -9.78 -8.45 2.41
CA ARG A 23 -11.15 -7.94 2.23
C ARG A 23 -11.42 -7.50 0.79
N TRP A 24 -10.48 -6.78 0.17
CA TRP A 24 -10.59 -6.41 -1.25
C TRP A 24 -10.56 -7.62 -2.17
N LEU A 25 -9.70 -8.60 -1.89
CA LEU A 25 -9.62 -9.83 -2.66
C LEU A 25 -10.91 -10.64 -2.59
N ALA A 26 -11.35 -10.98 -1.38
CA ALA A 26 -12.56 -11.76 -1.15
C ALA A 26 -13.80 -11.03 -1.66
N GLY A 27 -13.94 -9.73 -1.36
CA GLY A 27 -15.05 -8.91 -1.86
C GLY A 27 -15.09 -8.85 -3.39
N GLY A 28 -13.93 -8.72 -4.04
CA GLY A 28 -13.83 -8.76 -5.49
C GLY A 28 -14.28 -10.10 -6.09
N LEU A 29 -13.82 -11.22 -5.52
CA LEU A 29 -14.22 -12.55 -5.94
C LEU A 29 -15.72 -12.80 -5.75
N ILE A 30 -16.28 -12.41 -4.60
CA ILE A 30 -17.71 -12.52 -4.31
C ILE A 30 -18.53 -11.72 -5.34
N ALA A 31 -18.11 -10.49 -5.66
CA ALA A 31 -18.80 -9.67 -6.66
C ALA A 31 -18.84 -10.34 -8.04
N VAL A 32 -17.75 -10.99 -8.47
CA VAL A 32 -17.72 -11.74 -9.74
C VAL A 32 -18.67 -12.94 -9.69
N VAL A 33 -18.68 -13.71 -8.59
CA VAL A 33 -19.59 -14.84 -8.42
C VAL A 33 -21.05 -14.37 -8.47
N LEU A 34 -21.39 -13.29 -7.77
CA LEU A 34 -22.72 -12.71 -7.80
C LEU A 34 -23.11 -12.22 -9.19
N ALA A 35 -22.17 -11.66 -9.96
CA ALA A 35 -22.41 -11.25 -11.33
C ALA A 35 -22.76 -12.44 -12.24
N VAL A 36 -22.06 -13.56 -12.10
CA VAL A 36 -22.34 -14.78 -12.87
C VAL A 36 -23.71 -15.34 -12.51
N LEU A 37 -24.03 -15.44 -11.21
CA LEU A 37 -25.33 -15.92 -10.75
C LEU A 37 -26.47 -15.01 -11.24
N LEU A 38 -26.30 -13.70 -11.12
CA LEU A 38 -27.27 -12.71 -11.62
C LEU A 38 -27.43 -12.82 -13.15
N GLY A 39 -26.33 -13.00 -13.88
CA GLY A 39 -26.35 -13.19 -15.33
C GLY A 39 -27.13 -14.44 -15.72
N ALA A 40 -26.87 -15.57 -15.08
CA ALA A 40 -27.60 -16.82 -15.31
C ALA A 40 -29.11 -16.66 -15.07
N VAL A 41 -29.49 -16.03 -13.95
CA VAL A 41 -30.90 -15.73 -13.64
C VAL A 41 -31.53 -14.79 -14.67
N ALA A 42 -30.81 -13.75 -15.10
CA ALA A 42 -31.31 -12.81 -16.09
C ALA A 42 -31.52 -13.46 -17.46
N VAL A 43 -30.63 -14.38 -17.88
CA VAL A 43 -30.76 -15.15 -19.12
C VAL A 43 -31.97 -16.07 -19.06
N SER A 44 -32.11 -16.87 -17.99
CA SER A 44 -33.26 -17.76 -17.80
C SER A 44 -34.59 -17.01 -17.84
N ILE A 45 -34.68 -15.86 -17.18
CA ILE A 45 -35.91 -15.05 -17.19
C ILE A 45 -36.17 -14.42 -18.58
N ALA A 46 -35.11 -14.02 -19.30
CA ALA A 46 -35.25 -13.46 -20.64
C ALA A 46 -35.74 -14.51 -21.65
N GLU A 47 -35.27 -15.76 -21.53
CA GLU A 47 -35.74 -16.92 -22.30
C GLU A 47 -37.21 -17.20 -21.98
N ASP A 48 -37.59 -17.27 -20.70
CA ASP A 48 -38.97 -17.54 -20.27
C ASP A 48 -39.97 -16.46 -20.73
N ARG A 49 -39.53 -15.20 -20.80
CA ARG A 49 -40.40 -14.05 -21.14
C ARG A 49 -40.32 -13.62 -22.60
N GLY A 50 -39.41 -14.19 -23.39
CA GLY A 50 -39.15 -13.80 -24.78
C GLY A 50 -38.69 -12.35 -24.95
N ARG A 51 -38.24 -11.68 -23.88
CA ARG A 51 -37.79 -10.28 -23.91
C ARG A 51 -36.64 -10.06 -22.91
N PRO A 52 -35.62 -9.24 -23.26
CA PRO A 52 -34.49 -8.98 -22.39
C PRO A 52 -34.89 -8.18 -21.15
N LEU A 53 -34.20 -8.42 -20.02
CA LEU A 53 -34.31 -7.54 -18.85
C LEU A 53 -33.48 -6.27 -19.07
N PRO A 54 -34.10 -5.07 -19.02
CA PRO A 54 -33.34 -3.83 -19.11
C PRO A 54 -32.38 -3.71 -17.92
N LEU A 55 -31.19 -3.17 -18.17
CA LEU A 55 -30.12 -2.90 -17.20
C LEU A 55 -29.44 -4.10 -16.55
N ALA A 56 -30.00 -5.32 -16.62
CA ALA A 56 -29.40 -6.51 -16.00
C ALA A 56 -27.97 -6.77 -16.50
N GLY A 57 -27.75 -6.68 -17.82
CA GLY A 57 -26.42 -6.81 -18.40
C GLY A 57 -25.44 -5.75 -17.90
N MET A 58 -25.89 -4.51 -17.70
CA MET A 58 -25.04 -3.43 -17.19
C MET A 58 -24.61 -3.69 -15.75
N VAL A 59 -25.53 -4.15 -14.90
CA VAL A 59 -25.21 -4.53 -13.50
C VAL A 59 -24.19 -5.66 -13.46
N VAL A 60 -24.36 -6.69 -14.31
CA VAL A 60 -23.40 -7.80 -14.43
C VAL A 60 -22.03 -7.27 -14.83
N VAL A 61 -21.94 -6.42 -15.86
CA VAL A 61 -20.67 -5.84 -16.31
C VAL A 61 -20.00 -5.03 -15.18
N VAL A 62 -20.75 -4.18 -14.48
CA VAL A 62 -20.21 -3.37 -13.37
C VAL A 62 -19.68 -4.27 -12.25
N LEU A 63 -20.42 -5.32 -11.88
CA LEU A 63 -20.00 -6.27 -10.84
C LEU A 63 -18.75 -7.06 -11.26
N VAL A 64 -18.67 -7.52 -12.51
CA VAL A 64 -17.50 -8.24 -13.01
C VAL A 64 -16.29 -7.33 -13.04
N VAL A 65 -16.38 -6.17 -13.71
CA VAL A 65 -15.24 -5.25 -13.86
C VAL A 65 -14.79 -4.74 -12.49
N GLY A 66 -15.73 -4.29 -11.65
CA GLY A 66 -15.44 -3.82 -10.30
C GLY A 66 -14.86 -4.93 -9.42
N GLY A 67 -15.41 -6.14 -9.51
CA GLY A 67 -14.94 -7.31 -8.77
C GLY A 67 -13.52 -7.73 -9.16
N VAL A 68 -13.22 -7.77 -10.46
CA VAL A 68 -11.87 -8.07 -10.97
C VAL A 68 -10.87 -7.01 -10.52
N VAL A 69 -11.19 -5.72 -10.65
CA VAL A 69 -10.30 -4.63 -10.21
C VAL A 69 -10.03 -4.72 -8.71
N ALA A 70 -11.07 -4.94 -7.90
CA ALA A 70 -10.95 -5.15 -6.46
C ALA A 70 -10.07 -6.36 -6.12
N ALA A 71 -10.27 -7.48 -6.81
CA ALA A 71 -9.50 -8.71 -6.62
C ALA A 71 -8.02 -8.51 -6.96
N VAL A 72 -7.71 -7.90 -8.11
CA VAL A 72 -6.33 -7.61 -8.53
C VAL A 72 -5.65 -6.63 -7.57
N ALA A 73 -6.36 -5.59 -7.13
CA ALA A 73 -5.85 -4.64 -6.15
C ALA A 73 -5.56 -5.32 -4.80
N GLY A 74 -6.47 -6.17 -4.32
CA GLY A 74 -6.32 -6.96 -3.09
C GLY A 74 -5.13 -7.92 -3.18
N LEU A 75 -5.00 -8.67 -4.28
CA LEU A 75 -3.88 -9.58 -4.51
C LEU A 75 -2.54 -8.83 -4.57
N GLY A 76 -2.48 -7.72 -5.30
CA GLY A 76 -1.28 -6.89 -5.39
C GLY A 76 -0.86 -6.30 -4.05
N ALA A 77 -1.83 -5.90 -3.22
CA ALA A 77 -1.57 -5.48 -1.84
C ALA A 77 -1.05 -6.65 -0.99
N LEU A 78 -1.64 -7.85 -1.10
CA LEU A 78 -1.20 -9.02 -0.34
C LEU A 78 0.24 -9.42 -0.68
N LEU A 79 0.58 -9.47 -1.97
CA LEU A 79 1.95 -9.75 -2.43
C LEU A 79 2.96 -8.72 -1.90
N ARG A 80 2.55 -7.45 -1.86
CA ARG A 80 3.37 -6.38 -1.26
C ARG A 80 3.57 -6.59 0.24
N ALA A 81 2.51 -6.94 0.96
CA ALA A 81 2.57 -7.24 2.40
C ALA A 81 3.56 -8.37 2.70
N LEU A 82 3.48 -9.45 1.92
CA LEU A 82 4.37 -10.60 2.02
C LEU A 82 5.83 -10.25 1.73
N ARG A 83 6.07 -9.38 0.73
CA ARG A 83 7.41 -8.92 0.40
C ARG A 83 7.99 -8.03 1.51
N TRP A 84 7.19 -7.12 2.05
CA TRP A 84 7.62 -6.27 3.16
C TRP A 84 7.91 -7.09 4.40
N HIS A 85 7.03 -8.01 4.78
CA HIS A 85 7.25 -8.88 5.92
C HIS A 85 8.57 -9.66 5.79
N ARG A 86 8.80 -10.31 4.64
CA ARG A 86 10.07 -11.03 4.37
C ARG A 86 11.31 -10.16 4.42
N ALA A 87 11.22 -8.89 4.03
CA ALA A 87 12.37 -7.99 4.10
C ALA A 87 12.59 -7.45 5.52
N LEU A 88 11.53 -7.12 6.24
CA LEU A 88 11.58 -6.62 7.62
C LEU A 88 12.05 -7.67 8.62
N THR A 89 11.95 -8.96 8.29
CA THR A 89 12.58 -10.03 9.09
C THR A 89 14.10 -10.07 8.93
N ALA A 90 14.64 -9.55 7.83
CA ALA A 90 16.07 -9.59 7.53
C ALA A 90 16.82 -8.28 7.84
N VAL A 91 16.08 -7.19 8.05
CA VAL A 91 16.65 -5.84 8.13
C VAL A 91 16.20 -5.14 9.42
N PRO A 92 17.10 -4.49 10.17
CA PRO A 92 16.73 -3.71 11.34
C PRO A 92 16.14 -2.36 10.93
N TRP A 93 15.33 -1.77 11.81
CA TRP A 93 14.90 -0.38 11.66
C TRP A 93 16.10 0.56 11.81
N GLN A 94 16.24 1.50 10.87
CA GLN A 94 17.12 2.65 11.00
C GLN A 94 16.30 3.81 11.56
N ARG A 95 16.78 4.43 12.64
CA ARG A 95 16.19 5.66 13.17
C ARG A 95 16.78 6.86 12.44
N GLY A 96 16.03 7.94 12.39
CA GLY A 96 16.46 9.16 11.74
C GLY A 96 15.37 10.22 11.73
N LEU A 97 15.72 11.40 11.23
CA LEU A 97 14.78 12.50 11.06
C LEU A 97 14.17 12.46 9.66
N LEU A 98 12.90 12.82 9.57
CA LEU A 98 12.22 13.05 8.30
C LEU A 98 12.22 14.53 7.98
N ARG A 99 12.68 14.90 6.78
CA ARG A 99 12.56 16.25 6.24
C ARG A 99 11.72 16.27 4.99
N ILE A 100 10.91 17.31 4.80
CA ILE A 100 10.21 17.52 3.53
C ILE A 100 11.21 18.00 2.48
N ALA A 101 11.35 17.23 1.40
CA ALA A 101 12.20 17.58 0.25
C ALA A 101 11.37 17.91 -1.01
N GLY A 102 10.03 17.95 -0.91
CA GLY A 102 9.11 18.32 -1.98
C GLY A 102 7.69 17.73 -1.82
N PRO A 103 6.78 17.98 -2.79
CA PRO A 103 5.34 17.65 -2.67
C PRO A 103 5.01 16.16 -2.43
N ALA A 104 5.93 15.25 -2.77
CA ALA A 104 5.83 13.82 -2.48
C ALA A 104 7.20 13.18 -2.22
N ILE A 105 8.21 14.01 -1.92
CA ILE A 105 9.58 13.59 -1.67
C ILE A 105 9.92 13.99 -0.24
N VAL A 106 10.34 13.01 0.54
CA VAL A 106 10.87 13.20 1.88
C VAL A 106 12.35 12.82 1.87
N ALA A 107 13.16 13.54 2.62
CA ALA A 107 14.53 13.19 2.91
C ALA A 107 14.54 12.48 4.27
N PHE A 108 15.13 11.29 4.34
CA PHE A 108 15.38 10.59 5.58
C PHE A 108 16.85 10.79 5.94
N GLU A 109 17.10 11.40 7.08
CA GLU A 109 18.41 11.66 7.67
C GLU A 109 18.69 10.58 8.72
N PRO A 110 19.48 9.54 8.41
CA PRO A 110 19.75 8.47 9.36
C PRO A 110 20.43 8.99 10.63
N GLU A 111 20.28 8.27 11.73
CA GLU A 111 21.01 8.55 12.97
C GLU A 111 22.53 8.57 12.70
N GLY A 112 23.18 9.69 13.02
CA GLY A 112 24.58 9.95 12.70
C GLY A 112 24.83 10.80 11.45
N TYR A 113 23.78 11.24 10.75
CA TYR A 113 23.87 12.17 9.63
C TYR A 113 24.53 13.50 10.00
N ASP A 114 25.58 13.90 9.27
CA ASP A 114 26.26 15.19 9.41
C ASP A 114 26.03 16.08 8.18
N GLU A 115 25.28 17.17 8.35
CA GLU A 115 24.99 18.14 7.28
C GLU A 115 26.26 18.83 6.73
N TRP A 116 27.36 18.82 7.51
CA TRP A 116 28.62 19.44 7.13
C TRP A 116 29.57 18.50 6.39
N ASP A 117 29.27 17.19 6.31
CA ASP A 117 30.04 16.23 5.52
C ASP A 117 29.45 16.12 4.10
N PRO A 118 30.16 16.57 3.04
CA PRO A 118 29.68 16.46 1.66
C PRO A 118 29.49 15.02 1.18
N ALA A 119 30.08 14.03 1.85
CA ALA A 119 29.94 12.62 1.54
C ALA A 119 28.72 11.96 2.20
N ASP A 120 28.14 12.61 3.21
CA ASP A 120 26.97 12.10 3.94
C ASP A 120 25.69 12.71 3.34
N GLU A 121 25.00 11.93 2.51
CA GLU A 121 23.82 12.42 1.79
C GLU A 121 22.52 11.85 2.38
N PRO A 122 21.48 12.68 2.57
CA PRO A 122 20.22 12.21 3.08
C PRO A 122 19.51 11.32 2.06
N VAL A 123 18.84 10.28 2.53
CA VAL A 123 18.14 9.32 1.66
C VAL A 123 16.84 9.96 1.15
N ARG A 124 16.82 10.34 -0.12
CA ARG A 124 15.62 10.92 -0.75
C ARG A 124 14.63 9.83 -1.14
N LEU A 125 13.43 9.90 -0.55
CA LEU A 125 12.38 8.92 -0.66
C LEU A 125 11.12 9.55 -1.26
N ARG A 126 10.60 8.98 -2.34
CA ARG A 126 9.29 9.28 -2.92
C ARG A 126 8.24 8.35 -2.33
N LEU A 127 7.19 8.91 -1.74
CA LEU A 127 6.10 8.11 -1.19
C LEU A 127 5.34 7.37 -2.31
N VAL A 128 5.05 6.10 -2.09
CA VAL A 128 4.33 5.23 -3.05
C VAL A 128 2.81 5.36 -2.87
N SER A 129 2.35 6.03 -1.81
CA SER A 129 0.91 6.26 -1.61
C SER A 129 0.36 7.24 -2.63
N THR A 130 -0.79 6.91 -3.21
CA THR A 130 -1.51 7.74 -4.18
C THR A 130 -2.56 8.64 -3.54
N SER A 131 -2.81 8.50 -2.23
CA SER A 131 -3.85 9.29 -1.54
C SER A 131 -3.24 10.51 -0.89
N VAL A 132 -3.73 11.70 -1.27
CA VAL A 132 -3.24 13.01 -0.80
C VAL A 132 -3.22 13.11 0.74
N TRP A 133 -4.22 12.56 1.43
CA TRP A 133 -4.27 12.59 2.90
C TRP A 133 -3.12 11.80 3.56
N ARG A 134 -2.72 10.67 2.99
CA ARG A 134 -1.57 9.88 3.46
C ARG A 134 -0.25 10.60 3.21
N THR A 135 -0.15 11.30 2.09
CA THR A 135 1.01 12.14 1.80
C THR A 135 1.12 13.27 2.82
N ARG A 136 0.00 13.92 3.17
CA ARG A 136 -0.05 14.95 4.21
C ARG A 136 0.31 14.44 5.59
N GLN A 137 -0.21 13.29 6.02
CA GLN A 137 0.16 12.70 7.31
C GLN A 137 1.67 12.43 7.43
N VAL A 138 2.32 12.02 6.34
CA VAL A 138 3.78 11.85 6.35
C VAL A 138 4.51 13.19 6.32
N GLN A 139 3.96 14.21 5.64
CA GLN A 139 4.51 15.57 5.66
C GLN A 139 4.36 16.24 7.04
N GLU A 140 3.31 15.94 7.80
CA GLU A 140 3.13 16.45 9.16
C GLU A 140 4.22 15.96 10.13
N LEU A 141 5.00 14.94 9.75
CA LEU A 141 6.15 14.44 10.50
C LEU A 141 7.46 15.15 10.15
N ASP A 142 7.41 16.30 9.47
CA ASP A 142 8.60 17.09 9.16
C ASP A 142 9.35 17.50 10.44
N GLY A 143 10.65 17.23 10.47
CA GLY A 143 11.50 17.37 11.66
C GLY A 143 11.24 16.36 12.77
N GLY A 144 10.33 15.40 12.56
CA GLY A 144 10.02 14.33 13.51
C GLY A 144 10.92 13.11 13.34
N GLU A 145 11.04 12.33 14.42
CA GLU A 145 11.72 11.05 14.41
C GLU A 145 10.89 9.98 13.68
N VAL A 146 11.54 9.30 12.74
CA VAL A 146 10.94 8.19 12.00
C VAL A 146 11.88 6.99 12.02
N ARG A 147 11.30 5.82 11.79
CA ARG A 147 12.03 4.58 11.55
C ARG A 147 11.84 4.20 10.09
N ALA A 148 12.93 3.95 9.39
CA ALA A 148 12.94 3.53 8.00
C ALA A 148 13.69 2.19 7.84
N ALA A 149 13.22 1.33 6.95
CA ALA A 149 13.89 0.07 6.63
C ALA A 149 13.91 -0.17 5.11
N PRO A 150 15.06 -0.50 4.52
CA PRO A 150 15.14 -0.90 3.12
C PRO A 150 14.49 -2.28 2.94
N VAL A 151 13.49 -2.38 2.07
CA VAL A 151 12.74 -3.63 1.81
C VAL A 151 12.98 -4.22 0.42
N GLY A 152 13.96 -3.69 -0.30
CA GLY A 152 14.38 -4.14 -1.63
C GLY A 152 15.12 -3.04 -2.40
N PRO A 153 15.55 -3.31 -3.65
CA PRO A 153 16.29 -2.35 -4.46
C PRO A 153 15.50 -1.04 -4.64
N GLY A 154 16.00 0.03 -4.02
CA GLY A 154 15.37 1.35 -4.03
C GLY A 154 13.97 1.40 -3.41
N GLN A 155 13.60 0.44 -2.54
CA GLN A 155 12.31 0.41 -1.85
C GLN A 155 12.50 0.48 -0.36
N TRP A 156 11.67 1.29 0.29
CA TRP A 156 11.74 1.58 1.70
C TRP A 156 10.36 1.46 2.32
N VAL A 157 10.34 1.12 3.61
CA VAL A 157 9.16 1.24 4.46
C VAL A 157 9.49 2.23 5.57
N LEU A 158 8.54 3.10 5.89
CA LEU A 158 8.63 4.10 6.94
C LEU A 158 7.54 3.83 7.99
N THR A 159 7.87 4.10 9.26
CA THR A 159 6.94 4.15 10.38
C THR A 159 7.39 5.22 11.37
N ALA A 160 6.48 5.74 12.19
CA ALA A 160 6.78 6.74 13.20
C ALA A 160 5.80 6.59 14.36
N GLU A 161 6.14 7.17 15.51
CA GLU A 161 5.18 7.30 16.60
C GLU A 161 4.01 8.19 16.16
N GLY A 162 2.78 7.74 16.42
CA GLY A 162 1.57 8.43 15.95
C GLY A 162 1.10 8.07 14.53
N LEU A 163 1.89 7.36 13.73
CA LEU A 163 1.39 6.83 12.45
C LEU A 163 0.56 5.56 12.67
N PRO A 164 -0.64 5.47 12.09
CA PRO A 164 -1.50 4.30 12.25
C PRO A 164 -1.05 3.09 11.42
N THR A 165 -0.15 3.28 10.44
CA THR A 165 0.24 2.25 9.47
C THR A 165 1.67 2.44 8.94
N LEU A 166 2.21 1.40 8.32
CA LEU A 166 3.45 1.43 7.54
C LEU A 166 3.28 2.14 6.19
N TYR A 167 4.27 2.96 5.81
CA TYR A 167 4.28 3.69 4.54
C TYR A 167 5.36 3.18 3.59
N GLY A 168 4.96 2.80 2.39
CA GLY A 168 5.90 2.43 1.33
C GLY A 168 6.50 3.66 0.65
N ALA A 169 7.81 3.65 0.44
CA ALA A 169 8.54 4.65 -0.31
C ALA A 169 9.48 4.01 -1.33
N ARG A 170 9.92 4.80 -2.30
CA ARG A 170 10.97 4.44 -3.26
C ARG A 170 12.06 5.49 -3.25
N THR A 171 13.31 5.11 -3.47
CA THR A 171 14.38 6.09 -3.66
C THR A 171 14.05 7.00 -4.83
N ALA A 172 14.02 8.32 -4.60
CA ALA A 172 13.89 9.28 -5.66
C ALA A 172 15.20 9.27 -6.46
N ARG A 173 15.13 9.00 -7.77
CA ARG A 173 16.30 9.21 -8.64
C ARG A 173 16.66 10.69 -8.57
N ARG A 174 17.95 10.99 -8.35
CA ARG A 174 18.48 12.34 -8.52
C ARG A 174 18.08 12.83 -9.92
N PRO A 175 17.43 13.99 -10.07
CA PRO A 175 17.41 14.63 -11.38
C PRO A 175 18.88 14.85 -11.78
N ARG A 176 19.24 14.38 -12.98
CA ARG A 176 20.53 14.71 -13.60
C ARG A 176 20.52 16.16 -14.03
#